data_AF-A0A351P042-F1
#
_entry.id   AF-A0A351P042-F1
#
_cell.length_a   1.000
_cell.length_b   1.000
_cell.length_c   1.000
_cell.angle_alpha   90.00
_cell.angle_beta   90.00
_cell.angle_gamma   90.00
#
_symmetry.space_group_name_H-M   'P 1'
#
loop_
_entity.id
_entity.type
_entity.pdbx_description
1 polymer ?
#
loop_
_entity_poly.entity_id
_entity_poly.type
_entity_poly.pdbx_seq_one_letter_code
_entity_poly.pdbx_strand_id
1 'polypeptide(L)'
;KFDFGWGGTIGVTANRVPQMGKLAPNIIYSQGYSGHGVNVTHLAGQILADTVGGTLDRFDVFADIKPIWIPGQHLFRNQMVALGMLY
;
A
#
# COMPACT_ATOMS: atom_id res chain seq x y z
N LYS A 1 7.72 -28.08 -17.74
CA LYS A 1 6.51 -28.41 -16.93
C LYS A 1 6.79 -27.91 -15.53
N PHE A 2 5.87 -27.17 -14.89
CA PHE A 2 6.09 -26.66 -13.53
C PHE A 2 5.54 -27.68 -12.53
N ASP A 3 6.33 -27.99 -11.50
CA ASP A 3 5.93 -28.93 -10.45
C ASP A 3 5.06 -28.25 -9.38
N PHE A 4 5.23 -26.93 -9.17
CA PHE A 4 4.45 -26.13 -8.22
C PHE A 4 4.32 -24.68 -8.69
N GLY A 5 3.27 -24.00 -8.21
CA GLY A 5 3.05 -22.58 -8.43
C GLY A 5 2.07 -22.00 -7.40
N TRP A 6 2.28 -20.74 -7.03
CA TRP A 6 1.42 -20.01 -6.11
C TRP A 6 1.26 -18.57 -6.56
N GLY A 7 0.15 -17.98 -6.15
CA GLY A 7 -0.16 -16.60 -6.39
C GLY A 7 -1.10 -16.10 -5.30
N GLY A 8 -1.30 -14.81 -5.27
CA GLY A 8 -2.18 -14.17 -4.32
C GLY A 8 -2.56 -12.78 -4.79
N THR A 9 -3.57 -12.21 -4.14
CA THR A 9 -3.97 -10.84 -4.40
C THR A 9 -3.00 -9.90 -3.72
N ILE A 10 -2.51 -8.92 -4.46
CA ILE A 10 -1.71 -7.82 -3.91
C ILE A 10 -2.52 -6.53 -3.90
N GLY A 11 -2.33 -5.72 -2.86
CA GLY A 11 -2.83 -4.35 -2.83
C GLY A 11 -1.91 -3.44 -3.65
N VAL A 12 -2.42 -2.91 -4.76
CA VAL A 12 -1.69 -1.98 -5.63
C VAL A 12 -2.31 -0.60 -5.48
N THR A 13 -1.50 0.39 -5.12
CA THR A 13 -1.92 1.79 -5.05
C THR A 13 -1.75 2.46 -6.41
N ALA A 14 -2.56 3.48 -6.71
CA ALA A 14 -2.52 4.15 -8.01
C ALA A 14 -1.14 4.76 -8.34
N ASN A 15 -0.45 5.30 -7.34
CA ASN A 15 0.90 5.86 -7.46
C ASN A 15 2.02 4.86 -7.14
N ARG A 16 1.69 3.59 -6.85
CA ARG A 16 2.61 2.52 -6.44
C ARG A 16 3.42 2.80 -5.16
N VAL A 17 3.08 3.85 -4.41
CA VAL A 17 3.67 4.17 -3.10
C VAL A 17 2.85 3.49 -2.01
N PRO A 18 3.48 2.90 -0.96
CA PRO A 18 2.74 2.41 0.20
C PRO A 18 1.91 3.51 0.84
N GLN A 19 0.68 3.18 1.22
CA GLN A 19 -0.19 4.10 1.93
C GLN A 19 -0.07 3.85 3.43
N MET A 20 0.31 4.87 4.18
CA MET A 20 0.29 4.88 5.63
C MET A 20 -0.57 6.03 6.12
N GLY A 21 -1.21 5.89 7.26
CA GLY A 21 -2.03 6.97 7.80
C GLY A 21 -2.77 6.57 9.07
N LYS A 22 -3.63 7.47 9.54
CA LYS A 22 -4.47 7.28 10.73
C LYS A 22 -5.94 7.17 10.32
N LEU A 23 -6.64 6.18 10.87
CA LEU A 23 -8.11 6.08 10.80
C LEU A 23 -8.77 6.70 12.02
N ALA A 24 -8.07 6.72 13.15
CA ALA A 24 -8.48 7.32 14.43
C ALA A 24 -7.22 7.67 15.25
N PRO A 25 -7.33 8.39 16.39
CA PRO A 25 -6.17 8.80 17.19
C PRO A 25 -5.22 7.65 17.58
N ASN A 26 -5.76 6.45 17.78
CA ASN A 26 -5.04 5.24 18.18
C ASN A 26 -5.11 4.12 17.14
N ILE A 27 -5.52 4.42 15.89
CA ILE A 27 -5.62 3.44 14.81
C ILE A 27 -4.79 3.94 13.63
N ILE A 28 -3.63 3.32 13.44
CA ILE A 28 -2.75 3.52 12.28
C ILE A 28 -2.91 2.37 11.29
N TYR A 29 -2.72 2.65 10.01
CA TYR A 29 -2.73 1.64 8.96
C TYR A 29 -1.48 1.76 8.08
N SER A 30 -1.13 0.64 7.44
CA SER A 30 -0.11 0.57 6.41
C SER A 30 -0.50 -0.49 5.38
N GLN A 31 -0.62 -0.10 4.11
CA GLN A 31 -1.14 -0.96 3.05
C GLN A 31 -0.53 -0.65 1.68
N GLY A 32 -0.87 -1.47 0.69
CA GLY A 32 -0.68 -1.06 -0.71
C GLY A 32 0.75 -1.12 -1.23
N TYR A 33 1.55 -2.08 -0.76
CA TYR A 33 2.96 -2.25 -1.13
C TYR A 33 3.22 -2.62 -2.61
N SER A 34 2.18 -2.73 -3.44
CA SER A 34 2.28 -2.80 -4.90
C SER A 34 3.27 -3.86 -5.42
N GLY A 35 3.28 -5.04 -4.78
CA GLY A 35 4.16 -6.16 -5.15
C GLY A 35 5.61 -6.08 -4.64
N HIS A 36 6.01 -4.97 -4.00
CA HIS A 36 7.37 -4.75 -3.49
C HIS A 36 7.48 -4.99 -1.98
N GLY A 37 6.53 -5.75 -1.42
CA GLY A 37 6.35 -5.92 0.02
C GLY A 37 7.62 -6.38 0.73
N VAL A 38 8.35 -7.36 0.20
CA VAL A 38 9.53 -7.95 0.87
C VAL A 38 10.56 -6.91 1.30
N ASN A 39 10.84 -5.92 0.45
CA ASN A 39 11.81 -4.87 0.78
C ASN A 39 11.16 -3.77 1.63
N VAL A 40 10.02 -3.26 1.19
CA VAL A 40 9.43 -2.03 1.74
C VAL A 40 8.77 -2.24 3.11
N THR A 41 8.33 -3.46 3.44
CA THR A 41 7.66 -3.74 4.72
C THR A 41 8.61 -3.67 5.91
N HIS A 42 9.91 -3.91 5.73
CA HIS A 42 10.90 -3.76 6.81
C HIS A 42 10.99 -2.31 7.27
N LEU A 43 11.13 -1.39 6.30
CA LEU A 43 11.12 0.04 6.56
C LEU A 43 9.78 0.49 7.15
N ALA A 44 8.66 0.02 6.58
CA ALA A 44 7.33 0.33 7.10
C ALA A 44 7.14 -0.14 8.55
N GLY A 45 7.62 -1.34 8.89
CA GLY A 45 7.56 -1.87 10.24
C GLY A 45 8.32 -0.99 11.24
N GLN A 46 9.52 -0.52 10.86
CA GLN A 46 10.27 0.43 11.67
C GLN A 46 9.51 1.75 11.86
N ILE A 47 9.01 2.35 10.77
CA ILE A 47 8.24 3.60 10.82
C ILE A 47 7.02 3.46 11.74
N LEU A 48 6.30 2.35 11.64
CA LEU A 48 5.12 2.09 12.49
C LEU A 48 5.51 1.91 13.97
N ALA A 49 6.62 1.23 14.25
CA ALA A 49 7.14 1.09 15.62
C ALA A 49 7.52 2.47 16.21
N ASP A 50 8.22 3.29 15.44
CA ASP A 50 8.58 4.67 15.81
C ASP A 50 7.32 5.52 16.06
N THR A 51 6.29 5.36 15.21
CA THR A 51 5.00 6.06 15.34
C THR A 51 4.28 5.70 16.63
N VAL A 52 4.24 4.41 16.98
CA VAL A 52 3.67 3.93 18.26
C VAL A 52 4.49 4.46 19.44
N GLY A 53 5.80 4.59 19.28
CA GLY A 53 6.71 5.21 20.25
C GLY A 53 6.60 6.74 20.35
N GLY A 54 5.76 7.39 19.54
CA GLY A 54 5.52 8.83 19.57
C GLY A 54 6.41 9.65 18.63
N THR A 55 7.19 9.02 17.75
CA THR A 55 8.00 9.70 16.73
C THR A 55 7.28 9.64 15.38
N LEU A 56 6.87 10.80 14.85
CA LEU A 56 6.02 10.86 13.66
C LEU A 56 6.75 11.31 12.38
N ASP A 57 7.98 11.80 12.44
CA ASP A 57 8.68 12.44 11.31
C ASP A 57 8.60 11.66 9.99
N ARG A 58 8.95 10.37 10.02
CA ARG A 58 8.91 9.50 8.84
C ARG A 58 7.50 9.08 8.49
N PHE A 59 6.63 8.93 9.47
CA PHE A 59 5.25 8.56 9.27
C PHE A 59 4.47 9.65 8.54
N ASP A 60 4.65 10.90 8.95
CA ASP A 60 3.96 12.06 8.37
C ASP A 60 4.29 12.23 6.89
N VAL A 61 5.53 11.92 6.48
CA VAL A 61 5.92 11.91 5.05
C VAL A 61 5.04 10.96 4.22
N PHE A 62 4.75 9.76 4.72
CA PHE A 62 3.86 8.83 4.02
C PHE A 62 2.39 9.17 4.21
N ALA A 63 2.00 9.71 5.38
CA ALA A 63 0.63 10.09 5.69
C ALA A 63 0.14 11.30 4.88
N ASP A 64 1.05 12.19 4.49
CA ASP A 64 0.76 13.33 3.63
C ASP A 64 0.48 12.92 2.17
N ILE A 65 0.87 11.70 1.77
CA ILE A 65 0.59 11.17 0.44
C ILE A 65 -0.87 10.73 0.37
N LYS A 66 -1.73 11.64 -0.08
CA LYS A 66 -3.18 11.38 -0.18
C LYS A 66 -3.48 10.24 -1.16
N PRO A 67 -4.28 9.24 -0.74
CA PRO A 67 -4.80 8.21 -1.63
C PRO A 67 -5.55 8.82 -2.81
N ILE A 68 -5.22 8.39 -4.03
CA ILE A 68 -5.98 8.74 -5.22
C ILE A 68 -7.23 7.85 -5.24
N TRP A 69 -8.41 8.45 -5.11
CA TRP A 69 -9.68 7.77 -5.24
C TRP A 69 -10.21 7.93 -6.67
N ILE A 70 -10.52 6.81 -7.32
CA ILE A 70 -11.06 6.79 -8.68
C ILE A 70 -12.58 6.50 -8.60
N PRO A 71 -13.46 7.37 -9.11
CA PRO A 71 -14.89 7.10 -9.15
C PRO A 71 -15.20 5.81 -9.93
N GLY A 72 -16.07 4.95 -9.39
CA GLY A 72 -16.44 3.70 -10.05
C GLY A 72 -15.37 2.61 -10.03
N GLN A 73 -14.27 2.80 -9.29
CA GLN A 73 -13.14 1.85 -9.22
C GLN A 73 -13.54 0.41 -8.89
N HIS A 74 -14.59 0.22 -8.10
CA HIS A 74 -15.08 -1.11 -7.73
C HIS A 74 -15.79 -1.81 -8.88
N LEU A 75 -16.48 -1.05 -9.73
CA LEU A 75 -17.24 -1.58 -10.87
C LEU A 75 -16.32 -1.91 -12.06
N PHE A 76 -15.26 -1.11 -12.24
CA PHE A 76 -14.31 -1.24 -13.36
C PHE A 76 -12.94 -1.81 -12.94
N ARG A 77 -12.87 -2.51 -11.80
CA ARG A 77 -11.60 -2.98 -11.22
C ARG A 77 -10.75 -3.77 -12.20
N ASN A 78 -11.35 -4.75 -12.88
CA ASN A 78 -10.62 -5.65 -13.78
C ASN A 78 -10.10 -4.91 -15.02
N GLN A 79 -10.90 -4.00 -15.57
CA GLN A 79 -10.54 -3.18 -16.73
C GLN A 79 -9.38 -2.23 -16.39
N MET A 80 -9.42 -1.58 -15.23
CA MET A 80 -8.33 -0.70 -14.79
C MET A 80 -7.03 -1.46 -14.55
N VAL A 81 -7.09 -2.66 -13.94
CA VAL A 81 -5.90 -3.51 -13.77
C VAL A 81 -5.34 -3.93 -15.14
N ALA A 82 -6.19 -4.36 -16.06
CA ALA A 82 -5.77 -4.72 -17.41
C ALA A 82 -5.09 -3.55 -18.13
N LEU A 83 -5.65 -2.34 -18.05
CA LEU A 83 -5.03 -1.13 -18.59
C LEU A 83 -3.67 -0.84 -17.95
N GLY A 84 -3.55 -1.00 -16.63
CA GLY A 84 -2.28 -0.82 -15.90
C GLY A 84 -1.23 -1.90 -16.14
N MET A 85 -1.60 -3.02 -16.80
CA MET A 85 -0.69 -4.11 -17.22
C MET A 85 -0.25 -3.98 -18.68
N LEU A 86 -0.89 -3.13 -19.48
CA LEU A 86 -0.52 -2.90 -20.88
C LEU A 86 0.80 -2.12 -21.05
N TYR A 87 1.35 -1.59 -19.96
CA TYR A 87 2.60 -0.83 -19.89
C TYR A 87 3.42 -1.27 -18.68
#